data_AF-A0A8D7FEA5-F1
#
_entry.id   AF-A0A8D7FEA5-F1
#
_cell.length_a   1.000
_cell.length_b   1.000
_cell.length_c   1.000
_cell.angle_alpha   90.00
_cell.angle_beta   90.00
_cell.angle_gamma   90.00
#
_symmetry.space_group_name_H-M   'P 1'
#
loop_
_entity.id
_entity.type
_entity.pdbx_description
1 polymer ?
#
loop_
_entity_poly.entity_id
_entity_poly.type
_entity_poly.pdbx_seq_one_letter_code
_entity_poly.pdbx_strand_id
1 'polypeptide(L)'
;MATDAPAKFRRPELFPSAGDLSVAQHDGLRFWQFMVAGSVAGLVEHTAMFPVDTLKTRMQAGSPLGMRQALRAVLSLEGTFGLYRGLGAMSLGAGPAHAVYFSVYELSKESLARGNPNNPVVHAASGVLATVVSDAVFTPMDTVKQRLQLKGSPYRGVMDCVARVLREEGFRAFFASYKTTVVMNAPYTAVHFATYEAAKRGMREISPEIASDERLVVHATAGAAAGALAAAVTTPLDVVKTQLQCQQGVCGCDRFSSSSTSEVIRAIIRRDGYTGLMRGWKPRILFHAPAAAICWSTYEATKSLFQKLNDEK
;
A
#
# COMPACT_ATOMS: atom_id res chain seq x y z
N MET A 1 -26.36 44.06 37.93
CA MET A 1 -27.22 43.32 36.98
C MET A 1 -26.29 42.83 35.89
N ALA A 2 -25.58 41.70 36.06
CA ALA A 2 -26.09 40.32 36.07
C ALA A 2 -26.90 40.06 34.78
N THR A 3 -26.39 39.28 33.84
CA THR A 3 -26.55 37.80 33.82
C THR A 3 -25.43 37.15 32.97
N ASP A 4 -24.63 36.23 33.52
CA ASP A 4 -24.86 34.78 33.69
C ASP A 4 -24.70 33.96 32.40
N ALA A 5 -23.57 33.23 32.32
CA ALA A 5 -23.55 31.93 31.65
C ALA A 5 -24.23 30.89 32.56
N PRO A 6 -24.86 29.82 32.03
CA PRO A 6 -24.11 28.55 32.03
C PRO A 6 -24.41 27.55 30.90
N ALA A 7 -23.50 26.58 30.85
CA ALA A 7 -23.36 25.35 30.08
C ALA A 7 -24.62 24.59 29.64
N LYS A 8 -24.60 24.12 28.39
CA LYS A 8 -25.13 22.78 28.01
C LYS A 8 -24.19 22.09 27.03
N PHE A 9 -23.47 21.10 27.55
CA PHE A 9 -22.99 19.94 26.81
C PHE A 9 -24.09 19.44 25.85
N ARG A 10 -23.89 19.59 24.53
CA ARG A 10 -24.52 18.69 23.55
C ARG A 10 -23.41 17.81 22.98
N ARG A 11 -23.71 16.52 23.00
CA ARG A 11 -22.85 15.37 22.72
C ARG A 11 -22.03 15.58 21.45
N PRO A 12 -20.80 15.05 21.35
CA PRO A 12 -20.14 14.91 20.06
C PRO A 12 -21.03 14.00 19.21
N GLU A 13 -21.70 14.55 18.20
CA GLU A 13 -22.44 13.75 17.25
C GLU A 13 -21.42 12.90 16.48
N LEU A 14 -21.42 11.59 16.77
CA LEU A 14 -20.51 10.58 16.23
C LEU A 14 -20.74 10.32 14.72
N PHE A 15 -21.66 11.05 14.10
CA PHE A 15 -22.00 10.97 12.69
C PHE A 15 -22.13 12.40 12.16
N PRO A 16 -21.34 12.81 11.15
CA PRO A 16 -21.50 14.12 10.55
C PRO A 16 -22.91 14.25 9.97
N SER A 17 -23.59 15.34 10.29
CA SER A 17 -24.89 15.69 9.72
C SER A 17 -24.74 15.83 8.20
N ALA A 18 -25.76 15.41 7.46
CA ALA A 18 -25.75 15.26 6.00
C ALA A 18 -25.68 16.59 5.21
N GLY A 19 -25.21 17.68 5.81
CA GLY A 19 -25.19 19.03 5.23
C GLY A 19 -23.81 19.59 4.86
N ASP A 20 -22.72 19.17 5.50
CA ASP A 20 -21.44 19.93 5.45
C ASP A 20 -20.26 19.20 4.79
N LEU A 21 -20.52 18.30 3.83
CA LEU A 21 -19.51 17.73 2.94
C LEU A 21 -19.67 18.26 1.52
N SER A 22 -19.52 19.58 1.34
CA SER A 22 -19.45 20.22 0.02
C SER A 22 -18.06 20.03 -0.64
N VAL A 23 -17.51 18.81 -0.57
CA VAL A 23 -16.25 18.46 -1.23
C VAL A 23 -16.58 17.95 -2.63
N ALA A 24 -16.53 18.88 -3.58
CA ALA A 24 -16.49 18.70 -5.04
C ALA A 24 -17.32 17.55 -5.62
N GLN A 25 -18.51 17.86 -6.14
CA GLN A 25 -19.10 17.12 -7.25
C GLN A 25 -18.13 17.17 -8.44
N HIS A 26 -17.24 16.19 -8.55
CA HIS A 26 -16.77 15.75 -9.86
C HIS A 26 -17.56 14.48 -10.19
N ASP A 27 -18.10 14.39 -11.39
CA ASP A 27 -18.78 13.21 -11.96
C ASP A 27 -20.16 12.79 -11.40
N GLY A 28 -20.84 13.62 -10.59
CA GLY A 28 -22.23 13.35 -10.16
C GLY A 28 -22.40 12.24 -9.10
N LEU A 29 -21.31 11.74 -8.52
CA LEU A 29 -21.35 10.73 -7.45
C LEU A 29 -21.27 11.36 -6.05
N ARG A 30 -21.90 10.69 -5.07
CA ARG A 30 -21.76 11.02 -3.64
C ARG A 30 -20.42 10.53 -3.11
N PHE A 31 -19.86 11.20 -2.10
CA PHE A 31 -18.57 10.84 -1.48
C PHE A 31 -18.45 9.35 -1.08
N TRP A 32 -19.50 8.75 -0.51
CA TRP A 32 -19.50 7.33 -0.14
C TRP A 32 -19.41 6.40 -1.36
N GLN A 33 -19.94 6.79 -2.52
CA GLN A 33 -19.83 6.01 -3.76
C GLN A 33 -18.39 5.99 -4.26
N PHE A 34 -17.67 7.11 -4.15
CA PHE A 34 -16.23 7.14 -4.43
C PHE A 34 -15.42 6.25 -3.50
N MET A 35 -15.73 6.27 -2.20
CA MET A 35 -15.05 5.41 -1.22
C MET A 35 -15.28 3.93 -1.51
N VAL A 36 -16.52 3.55 -1.86
CA VAL A 36 -16.85 2.15 -2.23
C VAL A 36 -16.16 1.76 -3.54
N ALA A 37 -16.20 2.63 -4.56
CA ALA A 37 -15.52 2.38 -5.84
C ALA A 37 -14.01 2.18 -5.66
N GLY A 38 -13.36 3.02 -4.85
CA GLY A 38 -11.94 2.86 -4.52
C GLY A 38 -11.64 1.58 -3.74
N SER A 39 -12.50 1.22 -2.79
CA SER A 39 -12.35 -0.01 -1.98
C SER A 39 -12.50 -1.27 -2.83
N VAL A 40 -13.49 -1.31 -3.72
CA VAL A 40 -13.71 -2.43 -4.66
C VAL A 40 -12.55 -2.54 -5.63
N ALA A 41 -12.10 -1.42 -6.20
CA ALA A 41 -10.94 -1.37 -7.08
C ALA A 41 -9.68 -1.94 -6.42
N GLY A 42 -9.38 -1.50 -5.18
CA GLY A 42 -8.24 -2.00 -4.43
C GLY A 42 -8.35 -3.49 -4.09
N LEU A 43 -9.53 -3.98 -3.71
CA LEU A 43 -9.71 -5.42 -3.42
C LEU A 43 -9.57 -6.29 -4.67
N VAL A 44 -10.12 -5.86 -5.81
CA VAL A 44 -10.00 -6.57 -7.09
C VAL A 44 -8.55 -6.58 -7.56
N GLU A 45 -7.87 -5.44 -7.51
CA GLU A 45 -6.44 -5.33 -7.79
C GLU A 45 -5.64 -6.32 -6.93
N HIS A 46 -5.76 -6.23 -5.60
CA HIS A 46 -4.99 -7.09 -4.70
C HIS A 46 -5.32 -8.56 -4.88
N THR A 47 -6.56 -8.92 -5.20
CA THR A 47 -6.94 -10.31 -5.49
C THR A 47 -6.29 -10.79 -6.78
N ALA A 48 -6.35 -9.99 -7.86
CA ALA A 48 -5.76 -10.35 -9.14
C ALA A 48 -4.22 -10.43 -9.07
N MET A 49 -3.60 -9.52 -8.31
CA MET A 49 -2.16 -9.42 -8.15
C MET A 49 -1.59 -10.33 -7.06
N PHE A 50 -2.45 -10.94 -6.24
CA PHE A 50 -2.03 -11.75 -5.10
C PHE A 50 -1.06 -12.90 -5.45
N PRO A 51 -1.24 -13.64 -6.56
CA PRO A 51 -0.27 -14.66 -6.97
C PRO A 51 1.14 -14.08 -7.20
N VAL A 52 1.23 -12.91 -7.82
CA VAL A 52 2.50 -12.23 -8.08
C VAL A 52 3.13 -11.77 -6.77
N ASP A 53 2.32 -11.22 -5.86
CA ASP A 53 2.77 -10.82 -4.53
C ASP A 53 3.34 -11.99 -3.75
N THR A 54 2.67 -13.15 -3.75
CA THR A 54 3.18 -14.35 -3.08
C THR A 54 4.52 -14.80 -3.66
N LEU A 55 4.69 -14.76 -4.99
CA LEU A 55 5.97 -15.09 -5.62
C LEU A 55 7.06 -14.08 -5.24
N LYS A 56 6.75 -12.78 -5.30
CA LYS A 56 7.65 -11.69 -4.90
C LYS A 56 8.09 -11.88 -3.45
N THR A 57 7.15 -12.05 -2.52
CA THR A 57 7.40 -12.26 -1.09
C THR A 57 8.35 -13.43 -0.86
N ARG A 58 8.12 -14.59 -1.49
CA ARG A 58 9.00 -15.76 -1.33
C ARG A 58 10.41 -15.52 -1.86
N MET A 59 10.54 -14.82 -2.98
CA MET A 59 11.86 -14.45 -3.53
C MET A 59 12.59 -13.46 -2.60
N GLN A 60 11.88 -12.47 -2.07
CA GLN A 60 12.44 -11.45 -1.18
C GLN A 60 12.79 -12.01 0.21
N ALA A 61 11.99 -12.95 0.72
CA ALA A 61 12.23 -13.67 1.97
C ALA A 61 13.46 -14.62 1.91
N GLY A 62 14.09 -14.79 0.74
CA GLY A 62 15.38 -15.47 0.61
C GLY A 62 15.36 -16.78 -0.15
N SER A 63 14.28 -17.08 -0.89
CA SER A 63 14.30 -18.17 -1.88
C SER A 63 15.19 -17.78 -3.07
N PRO A 64 16.24 -18.55 -3.42
CA PRO A 64 17.11 -18.25 -4.58
C PRO A 64 16.44 -18.57 -5.93
N LEU A 65 15.22 -19.12 -5.91
CA LEU A 65 14.51 -19.57 -7.09
C LEU A 65 14.05 -18.39 -7.96
N GLY A 66 14.19 -18.52 -9.28
CA GLY A 66 13.59 -17.60 -10.23
C GLY A 66 12.05 -17.69 -10.21
N MET A 67 11.37 -16.67 -10.74
CA MET A 67 9.89 -16.56 -10.74
C MET A 67 9.17 -17.84 -11.23
N ARG A 68 9.61 -18.44 -12.34
CA ARG A 68 9.00 -19.67 -12.89
C ARG A 68 9.19 -20.87 -11.97
N GLN A 69 10.36 -20.99 -11.36
CA GLN A 69 10.66 -22.08 -10.43
C GLN A 69 9.90 -21.89 -9.11
N ALA A 70 9.79 -20.65 -8.61
CA ALA A 70 8.97 -20.32 -7.45
C ALA A 70 7.49 -20.65 -7.70
N LEU A 71 6.95 -20.30 -8.87
CA LEU A 71 5.57 -20.62 -9.26
C LEU A 71 5.34 -22.13 -9.33
N ARG A 72 6.22 -22.87 -10.03
CA ARG A 72 6.13 -24.33 -10.11
C ARG A 72 6.19 -24.96 -8.71
N ALA A 73 7.08 -24.48 -7.85
CA ALA A 73 7.19 -24.96 -6.47
C ALA A 73 5.91 -24.76 -5.67
N VAL A 74 5.28 -23.57 -5.75
CA VAL A 74 4.01 -23.30 -5.05
C VAL A 74 2.91 -24.21 -5.59
N LEU A 75 2.75 -24.29 -6.90
CA LEU A 75 1.71 -25.09 -7.52
C LEU A 75 1.87 -26.59 -7.21
N SER A 76 3.09 -27.11 -7.18
CA SER A 76 3.35 -28.52 -6.89
C SER A 76 3.21 -28.90 -5.42
N LEU A 77 3.48 -27.98 -4.49
CA LEU A 77 3.52 -28.28 -3.04
C LEU A 77 2.26 -27.84 -2.30
N GLU A 78 1.63 -26.75 -2.74
CA GLU A 78 0.53 -26.08 -2.02
C GLU A 78 -0.74 -25.92 -2.88
N GLY A 79 -0.65 -26.23 -4.18
CA GLY A 79 -1.73 -26.03 -5.14
C GLY A 79 -1.97 -24.56 -5.49
N THR A 80 -3.03 -24.32 -6.25
CA THR A 80 -3.42 -22.98 -6.72
C THR A 80 -3.89 -22.06 -5.59
N PHE A 81 -4.57 -22.60 -4.58
CA PHE A 81 -4.99 -21.85 -3.39
C PHE A 81 -3.81 -21.43 -2.49
N GLY A 82 -2.68 -22.13 -2.58
CA GLY A 82 -1.43 -21.74 -1.90
C GLY A 82 -0.98 -20.32 -2.26
N LEU A 83 -1.25 -19.88 -3.51
CA LEU A 83 -0.92 -18.54 -3.97
C LEU A 83 -1.71 -17.45 -3.25
N TYR A 84 -2.89 -17.75 -2.70
CA TYR A 84 -3.81 -16.81 -2.05
C TYR A 84 -3.71 -16.78 -0.52
N ARG A 85 -2.74 -17.50 0.06
CA ARG A 85 -2.51 -17.52 1.50
C ARG A 85 -2.08 -16.14 1.99
N GLY A 86 -2.91 -15.53 2.84
CA GLY A 86 -2.70 -14.18 3.38
C GLY A 86 -3.61 -13.10 2.80
N LEU A 87 -4.42 -13.41 1.76
CA LEU A 87 -5.35 -12.45 1.17
C LEU A 87 -6.32 -11.88 2.21
N GLY A 88 -6.86 -12.73 3.10
CA GLY A 88 -7.73 -12.28 4.18
C GLY A 88 -7.07 -11.29 5.14
N ALA A 89 -5.77 -11.45 5.46
CA ALA A 89 -5.05 -10.48 6.29
C ALA A 89 -4.91 -9.14 5.58
N MET A 90 -4.59 -9.16 4.29
CA MET A 90 -4.53 -7.94 3.47
C MET A 90 -5.87 -7.20 3.48
N SER A 91 -6.96 -7.91 3.18
CA SER A 91 -8.30 -7.32 3.11
C SER A 91 -8.75 -6.74 4.46
N LEU A 92 -8.48 -7.44 5.57
CA LEU A 92 -8.80 -6.96 6.92
C LEU A 92 -7.99 -5.72 7.31
N GLY A 93 -6.75 -5.61 6.85
CA GLY A 93 -5.89 -4.45 7.15
C GLY A 93 -6.18 -3.23 6.30
N ALA A 94 -6.60 -3.42 5.05
CA ALA A 94 -6.77 -2.34 4.09
C ALA A 94 -7.85 -1.33 4.53
N GLY A 95 -9.04 -1.80 4.88
CA GLY A 95 -10.18 -0.92 5.21
C GLY A 95 -9.85 0.08 6.32
N PRO A 96 -9.44 -0.37 7.52
CA PRO A 96 -9.09 0.51 8.63
C PRO A 96 -7.95 1.47 8.30
N ALA A 97 -6.92 1.01 7.58
CA ALA A 97 -5.78 1.85 7.20
C ALA A 97 -6.20 3.02 6.30
N HIS A 98 -7.07 2.78 5.31
CA HIS A 98 -7.60 3.84 4.44
C HIS A 98 -8.50 4.82 5.20
N ALA A 99 -9.37 4.31 6.09
CA ALA A 99 -10.21 5.16 6.92
C ALA A 99 -9.36 6.13 7.78
N VAL A 100 -8.29 5.62 8.37
CA VAL A 100 -7.34 6.42 9.15
C VAL A 100 -6.57 7.39 8.25
N TYR A 101 -6.15 6.97 7.06
CA TYR A 101 -5.48 7.86 6.10
C TYR A 101 -6.33 9.09 5.79
N PHE A 102 -7.58 8.90 5.35
CA PHE A 102 -8.46 10.01 5.01
C PHE A 102 -8.80 10.88 6.23
N SER A 103 -9.07 10.26 7.38
CA SER A 103 -9.36 11.00 8.61
C SER A 103 -8.20 11.88 9.04
N VAL A 104 -6.98 11.33 9.08
CA VAL A 104 -5.77 12.07 9.46
C VAL A 104 -5.46 13.13 8.42
N TYR A 105 -5.62 12.84 7.13
CA TYR A 105 -5.40 13.79 6.05
C TYR A 105 -6.30 15.02 6.20
N GLU A 106 -7.60 14.82 6.40
CA GLU A 106 -8.58 15.91 6.55
C GLU A 106 -8.33 16.73 7.82
N LEU A 107 -8.14 16.08 8.97
CA LEU A 107 -7.86 16.77 10.24
C LEU A 107 -6.55 17.56 10.20
N SER A 108 -5.52 16.99 9.57
CA SER A 108 -4.22 17.65 9.42
C SER A 108 -4.34 18.84 8.46
N LYS A 109 -5.05 18.68 7.35
CA LYS A 109 -5.29 19.76 6.39
C LYS A 109 -6.07 20.91 7.03
N GLU A 110 -7.13 20.65 7.79
CA GLU A 110 -7.90 21.68 8.50
C GLU A 110 -7.03 22.43 9.53
N SER A 111 -6.23 21.68 10.30
CA SER A 111 -5.35 22.25 11.32
C SER A 111 -4.19 23.07 10.74
N LEU A 112 -3.60 22.62 9.62
CA LEU A 112 -2.43 23.24 8.99
C LEU A 112 -2.80 24.33 7.98
N ALA A 113 -4.02 24.32 7.42
CA ALA A 113 -4.43 25.27 6.39
C ALA A 113 -4.40 26.72 6.89
N ARG A 114 -4.65 26.99 8.18
CA ARG A 114 -4.60 28.35 8.81
C ARG A 114 -5.13 29.48 7.90
N GLY A 115 -6.22 29.23 7.16
CA GLY A 115 -6.84 30.20 6.25
C GLY A 115 -6.36 30.20 4.77
N ASN A 116 -5.37 29.39 4.39
CA ASN A 116 -4.97 29.16 2.99
C ASN A 116 -5.11 27.67 2.60
N PRO A 117 -6.32 27.24 2.17
CA PRO A 117 -6.61 25.85 1.87
C PRO A 117 -5.91 25.31 0.61
N ASN A 118 -5.31 26.15 -0.24
CA ASN A 118 -4.70 25.75 -1.51
C ASN A 118 -3.16 25.67 -1.46
N ASN A 119 -2.54 25.70 -0.27
CA ASN A 119 -1.09 25.63 -0.16
C ASN A 119 -0.57 24.20 -0.44
N PRO A 120 0.25 23.98 -1.49
CA PRO A 120 0.78 22.65 -1.81
C PRO A 120 1.59 22.01 -0.67
N VAL A 121 2.25 22.84 0.17
CA VAL A 121 3.02 22.38 1.32
C VAL A 121 2.11 21.79 2.40
N VAL A 122 0.91 22.36 2.59
CA VAL A 122 -0.08 21.84 3.55
C VAL A 122 -0.59 20.48 3.07
N HIS A 123 -0.91 20.33 1.79
CA HIS A 123 -1.31 19.04 1.22
C HIS A 123 -0.20 17.98 1.33
N ALA A 124 1.04 18.35 1.03
CA ALA A 124 2.18 17.45 1.14
C ALA A 124 2.43 17.02 2.60
N ALA A 125 2.41 17.96 3.54
CA ALA A 125 2.62 17.67 4.97
C ALA A 125 1.50 16.79 5.55
N SER A 126 0.24 17.11 5.25
CA SER A 126 -0.91 16.30 5.65
C SER A 126 -0.89 14.91 5.03
N GLY A 127 -0.47 14.80 3.76
CA GLY A 127 -0.29 13.52 3.08
C GLY A 127 0.76 12.64 3.76
N VAL A 128 1.93 13.20 4.06
CA VAL A 128 3.01 12.47 4.77
C VAL A 128 2.54 12.00 6.15
N LEU A 129 1.89 12.89 6.92
CA LEU A 129 1.38 12.53 8.25
C LEU A 129 0.30 11.43 8.17
N ALA A 130 -0.63 11.56 7.22
CA ALA A 130 -1.65 10.55 6.98
C ALA A 130 -1.06 9.20 6.58
N THR A 131 -0.06 9.16 5.69
CA THR A 131 0.64 7.93 5.31
C THR A 131 1.33 7.28 6.51
N VAL A 132 2.05 8.05 7.33
CA VAL A 132 2.75 7.51 8.51
C VAL A 132 1.77 6.86 9.49
N VAL A 133 0.64 7.52 9.79
CA VAL A 133 -0.35 6.98 10.73
C VAL A 133 -1.12 5.81 10.12
N SER A 134 -1.46 5.88 8.84
CA SER A 134 -2.11 4.77 8.11
C SER A 134 -1.21 3.53 8.05
N ASP A 135 0.07 3.71 7.77
CA ASP A 135 1.06 2.62 7.75
C ASP A 135 1.17 1.96 9.11
N ALA A 136 1.05 2.70 10.21
CA ALA A 136 1.05 2.12 11.56
C ALA A 136 -0.13 1.16 11.78
N VAL A 137 -1.30 1.48 11.22
CA VAL A 137 -2.50 0.63 11.29
C VAL A 137 -2.39 -0.57 10.33
N PHE A 138 -1.77 -0.38 9.17
CA PHE A 138 -1.62 -1.42 8.16
C PHE A 138 -0.52 -2.45 8.48
N THR A 139 0.59 -2.01 9.09
CA THR A 139 1.81 -2.82 9.29
C THR A 139 1.57 -4.16 10.02
N PRO A 140 0.72 -4.25 11.05
CA PRO A 140 0.42 -5.54 11.70
C PRO A 140 -0.17 -6.57 10.74
N MET A 141 -1.15 -6.16 9.93
CA MET A 141 -1.80 -7.04 8.96
C MET A 141 -0.88 -7.37 7.78
N ASP A 142 -0.05 -6.42 7.35
CA ASP A 142 1.00 -6.67 6.36
C ASP A 142 1.99 -7.73 6.88
N THR A 143 2.41 -7.65 8.15
CA THR A 143 3.29 -8.65 8.77
C THR A 143 2.66 -10.05 8.81
N VAL A 144 1.36 -10.15 9.14
CA VAL A 144 0.64 -11.43 9.13
C VAL A 144 0.51 -11.99 7.71
N LYS A 145 0.20 -11.14 6.72
CA LYS A 145 0.17 -11.52 5.30
C LYS A 145 1.50 -12.11 4.86
N GLN A 146 2.61 -11.41 5.11
CA GLN A 146 3.96 -11.82 4.69
C GLN A 146 4.35 -13.18 5.27
N ARG A 147 4.04 -13.42 6.55
CA ARG A 147 4.30 -14.71 7.22
C ARG A 147 3.49 -15.86 6.65
N LEU A 148 2.21 -15.63 6.33
CA LEU A 148 1.35 -16.64 5.71
C LEU A 148 1.77 -16.99 4.27
N GLN A 149 2.40 -16.04 3.56
CA GLN A 149 2.89 -16.21 2.19
C GLN A 149 4.22 -16.98 2.11
N LEU A 150 4.92 -17.19 3.23
CA LEU A 150 6.17 -17.94 3.28
C LEU A 150 5.97 -19.42 2.90
N LYS A 151 6.97 -19.97 2.20
CA LYS A 151 6.99 -21.40 1.86
C LYS A 151 7.05 -22.23 3.14
N GLY A 152 6.12 -23.18 3.28
CA GLY A 152 6.07 -24.04 4.47
C GLY A 152 5.64 -23.32 5.75
N SER A 153 4.91 -22.21 5.65
CA SER A 153 4.39 -21.46 6.80
C SER A 153 3.71 -22.38 7.83
N PRO A 154 4.12 -22.36 9.12
CA PRO A 154 3.55 -23.22 10.17
C PRO A 154 2.14 -22.80 10.61
N TYR A 155 1.70 -21.62 10.16
CA TYR A 155 0.40 -21.05 10.52
C TYR A 155 -0.72 -21.60 9.64
N ARG A 156 -1.84 -21.97 10.24
CA ARG A 156 -3.02 -22.49 9.54
C ARG A 156 -3.86 -21.38 8.88
N GLY A 157 -3.81 -20.16 9.42
CA GLY A 157 -4.55 -19.01 8.93
C GLY A 157 -4.22 -17.73 9.70
N VAL A 158 -4.98 -16.65 9.44
CA VAL A 158 -4.74 -15.31 10.00
C VAL A 158 -4.77 -15.32 11.53
N MET A 159 -5.82 -15.88 12.14
CA MET A 159 -5.98 -15.90 13.60
C MET A 159 -4.90 -16.74 14.30
N ASP A 160 -4.55 -17.88 13.73
CA ASP A 160 -3.48 -18.75 14.25
C ASP A 160 -2.12 -18.05 14.16
N CYS A 161 -1.85 -17.34 13.05
CA CYS A 161 -0.66 -16.52 12.92
C CYS A 161 -0.62 -15.42 13.98
N VAL A 162 -1.69 -14.63 14.14
CA VAL A 162 -1.75 -13.56 15.14
C VAL A 162 -1.52 -14.11 16.55
N ALA A 163 -2.21 -15.19 16.93
CA ALA A 163 -2.12 -15.76 18.26
C ALA A 163 -0.71 -16.30 18.58
N ARG A 164 -0.08 -17.01 17.63
CA ARG A 164 1.28 -17.55 17.84
C ARG A 164 2.33 -16.46 17.86
N VAL A 165 2.28 -15.51 16.93
CA VAL A 165 3.22 -14.37 16.92
C VAL A 165 3.13 -13.57 18.20
N LEU A 166 1.91 -13.29 18.68
CA LEU A 166 1.72 -12.58 19.95
C LEU A 166 2.27 -13.36 21.15
N ARG A 167 2.13 -14.69 21.15
CA ARG A 167 2.60 -15.56 22.26
C ARG A 167 4.11 -15.80 22.24
N GLU A 168 4.70 -16.02 21.06
CA GLU A 168 6.09 -16.47 20.90
C GLU A 168 7.08 -15.31 20.75
N GLU A 169 6.63 -14.20 20.16
CA GLU A 169 7.50 -13.07 19.76
C GLU A 169 7.05 -11.73 20.37
N GLY A 170 5.79 -11.65 20.79
CA GLY A 170 5.20 -10.47 21.43
C GLY A 170 4.73 -9.41 20.44
N PHE A 171 4.13 -8.35 20.98
CA PHE A 171 3.48 -7.30 20.19
C PHE A 171 4.42 -6.52 19.26
N ARG A 172 5.69 -6.38 19.65
CA ARG A 172 6.69 -5.64 18.85
C ARG A 172 6.96 -6.29 17.49
N ALA A 173 6.71 -7.60 17.35
CA ALA A 173 6.93 -8.32 16.12
C ALA A 173 6.05 -7.81 14.96
N PHE A 174 4.83 -7.36 15.26
CA PHE A 174 3.90 -6.79 14.28
C PHE A 174 4.36 -5.46 13.69
N PHE A 175 5.31 -4.77 14.33
CA PHE A 175 5.81 -3.46 13.94
C PHE A 175 7.30 -3.49 13.55
N ALA A 176 7.89 -4.67 13.40
CA ALA A 176 9.33 -4.83 13.15
C ALA A 176 9.80 -4.08 11.89
N SER A 177 8.95 -3.99 10.86
CA SER A 177 9.27 -3.31 9.60
C SER A 177 8.81 -1.86 9.52
N TYR A 178 8.08 -1.33 10.50
CA TYR A 178 7.42 -0.02 10.42
C TYR A 178 8.41 1.10 10.10
N LYS A 179 9.56 1.15 10.79
CA LYS A 179 10.61 2.15 10.53
C LYS A 179 11.12 2.08 9.09
N THR A 180 11.35 0.86 8.59
CA THR A 180 11.83 0.63 7.22
C THR A 180 10.77 1.05 6.19
N THR A 181 9.49 0.78 6.45
CA THR A 181 8.38 1.23 5.60
C THR A 181 8.35 2.75 5.49
N VAL A 182 8.38 3.47 6.62
CA VAL A 182 8.36 4.95 6.62
C VAL A 182 9.57 5.52 5.87
N VAL A 183 10.77 4.97 6.10
CA VAL A 183 11.99 5.40 5.40
C VAL A 183 11.93 5.11 3.90
N MET A 184 11.25 4.04 3.48
CA MET A 184 11.09 3.67 2.07
C MET A 184 10.14 4.61 1.31
N ASN A 185 9.13 5.17 1.98
CA ASN A 185 8.12 6.02 1.34
C ASN A 185 8.74 7.30 0.74
N ALA A 186 9.67 7.94 1.43
CA ALA A 186 10.32 9.16 0.95
C ALA A 186 11.06 9.00 -0.40
N PRO A 187 12.00 8.05 -0.56
CA PRO A 187 12.67 7.83 -1.84
C PRO A 187 11.71 7.29 -2.91
N TYR A 188 10.70 6.50 -2.54
CA TYR A 188 9.69 6.03 -3.50
C TYR A 188 8.96 7.21 -4.13
N THR A 189 8.41 8.09 -3.29
CA THR A 189 7.64 9.25 -3.72
C THR A 189 8.49 10.24 -4.51
N ALA A 190 9.73 10.51 -4.07
CA ALA A 190 10.63 11.42 -4.77
C ALA A 190 10.97 10.92 -6.18
N VAL A 191 11.36 9.64 -6.32
CA VAL A 191 11.67 9.06 -7.64
C VAL A 191 10.42 8.99 -8.50
N HIS A 192 9.27 8.63 -7.94
CA HIS A 192 8.02 8.57 -8.67
C HIS A 192 7.66 9.92 -9.27
N PHE A 193 7.59 11.00 -8.47
CA PHE A 193 7.25 12.32 -8.99
C PHE A 193 8.28 12.86 -9.99
N ALA A 194 9.58 12.72 -9.71
CA ALA A 194 10.62 13.18 -10.62
C ALA A 194 10.55 12.47 -11.98
N THR A 195 10.37 11.15 -11.96
CA THR A 195 10.26 10.33 -13.18
C THR A 195 8.97 10.61 -13.93
N TYR A 196 7.86 10.79 -13.21
CA TYR A 196 6.56 11.11 -13.79
C TYR A 196 6.59 12.44 -14.54
N GLU A 197 7.15 13.48 -13.92
CA GLU A 197 7.31 14.80 -14.55
C GLU A 197 8.26 14.73 -15.76
N ALA A 198 9.38 14.02 -15.64
CA ALA A 198 10.31 13.83 -16.76
C ALA A 198 9.66 13.08 -17.94
N ALA A 199 8.95 11.99 -17.68
CA ALA A 199 8.25 11.21 -18.70
C ALA A 199 7.17 12.05 -19.40
N LYS A 200 6.40 12.83 -18.64
CA LYS A 200 5.36 13.70 -19.17
C LYS A 200 5.92 14.82 -20.05
N ARG A 201 7.06 15.41 -19.66
CA ARG A 201 7.77 16.44 -20.47
C ARG A 201 8.28 15.85 -21.78
N GLY A 202 8.98 14.72 -21.72
CA GLY A 202 9.49 14.05 -22.92
C GLY A 202 8.39 13.66 -23.91
N MET A 203 7.25 13.14 -23.43
CA MET A 203 6.12 12.81 -24.31
C MET A 203 5.47 14.04 -24.96
N ARG A 204 5.37 15.16 -24.24
CA ARG A 204 4.87 16.42 -24.80
C ARG A 204 5.79 17.01 -25.86
N GLU A 205 7.11 16.83 -25.71
CA GLU A 205 8.10 17.29 -26.70
C GLU A 205 8.10 16.45 -27.98
N ILE A 206 7.87 15.14 -27.87
CA ILE A 206 7.90 14.22 -29.03
C ILE A 206 6.59 14.26 -29.85
N SER A 207 5.44 14.54 -29.22
CA SER A 207 4.14 14.58 -29.91
C SER A 207 3.16 15.53 -29.24
N PRO A 208 3.13 16.81 -29.62
CA PRO A 208 2.16 17.77 -29.10
C PRO A 208 0.70 17.42 -29.46
N GLU A 209 0.44 16.73 -30.58
CA GLU A 209 -0.93 16.33 -31.00
C GLU A 209 -1.49 15.11 -30.23
N ILE A 210 -0.65 14.13 -29.87
CA ILE A 210 -1.08 12.96 -29.06
C ILE A 210 -1.38 13.38 -27.60
N ALA A 211 -0.69 14.41 -27.10
CA ALA A 211 -0.86 14.91 -25.74
C ALA A 211 -2.25 15.54 -25.46
N SER A 212 -2.98 15.98 -26.49
CA SER A 212 -4.34 16.53 -26.36
C SER A 212 -5.44 15.47 -26.41
N ASP A 213 -5.34 14.48 -27.30
CA ASP A 213 -6.38 13.44 -27.49
C ASP A 213 -6.21 12.22 -26.56
N GLU A 214 -4.97 11.84 -26.21
CA GLU A 214 -4.69 10.64 -25.42
C GLU A 214 -4.20 10.96 -24.00
N ARG A 215 -4.80 11.96 -23.35
CA ARG A 215 -4.38 12.42 -22.02
C ARG A 215 -4.27 11.28 -21.00
N LEU A 216 -5.20 10.32 -21.04
CA LEU A 216 -5.19 9.13 -20.17
C LEU A 216 -4.02 8.19 -20.45
N VAL A 217 -3.71 7.92 -21.72
CA VAL A 217 -2.59 7.02 -22.10
C VAL A 217 -1.28 7.64 -21.69
N VAL A 218 -1.07 8.94 -21.94
CA VAL A 218 0.12 9.68 -21.53
C VAL A 218 0.30 9.66 -20.00
N HIS A 219 -0.77 9.87 -19.23
CA HIS A 219 -0.69 9.79 -17.77
C HIS A 219 -0.45 8.36 -17.28
N ALA A 220 -1.05 7.36 -17.92
CA ALA A 220 -0.88 5.95 -17.58
C ALA A 220 0.54 5.45 -17.89
N THR A 221 1.11 5.78 -19.04
CA THR A 221 2.48 5.40 -19.42
C THR A 221 3.52 6.11 -18.57
N ALA A 222 3.35 7.42 -18.32
CA ALA A 222 4.20 8.17 -17.39
C ALA A 222 4.13 7.58 -15.96
N GLY A 223 2.93 7.29 -15.48
CA GLY A 223 2.70 6.68 -14.17
C GLY A 223 3.33 5.30 -14.06
N ALA A 224 3.16 4.46 -15.08
CA ALA A 224 3.73 3.12 -15.15
C ALA A 224 5.26 3.16 -15.16
N ALA A 225 5.88 4.00 -15.98
CA ALA A 225 7.33 4.17 -16.04
C ALA A 225 7.89 4.71 -14.71
N ALA A 226 7.23 5.72 -14.14
CA ALA A 226 7.60 6.31 -12.87
C ALA A 226 7.52 5.32 -11.71
N GLY A 227 6.43 4.56 -11.61
CA GLY A 227 6.26 3.56 -10.57
C GLY A 227 7.20 2.36 -10.75
N ALA A 228 7.48 1.94 -11.99
CA ALA A 228 8.49 0.93 -12.27
C ALA A 228 9.89 1.36 -11.80
N LEU A 229 10.32 2.58 -12.12
CA LEU A 229 11.63 3.09 -11.71
C LEU A 229 11.70 3.30 -10.19
N ALA A 230 10.67 3.89 -9.59
CA ALA A 230 10.57 4.04 -8.14
C ALA A 230 10.61 2.69 -7.42
N ALA A 231 9.92 1.68 -7.96
CA ALA A 231 9.96 0.31 -7.47
C ALA A 231 11.37 -0.30 -7.59
N ALA A 232 12.08 -0.08 -8.71
CA ALA A 232 13.43 -0.55 -8.89
C ALA A 232 14.38 0.03 -7.83
N VAL A 233 14.41 1.35 -7.70
CA VAL A 233 15.30 2.09 -6.79
C VAL A 233 15.04 1.72 -5.33
N THR A 234 13.77 1.52 -4.96
CA THR A 234 13.40 1.18 -3.57
C THR A 234 13.39 -0.34 -3.31
N THR A 235 13.83 -1.18 -4.25
CA THR A 235 13.86 -2.64 -4.03
C THR A 235 14.74 -3.06 -2.85
N PRO A 236 15.93 -2.47 -2.60
CA PRO A 236 16.73 -2.82 -1.44
C PRO A 236 16.00 -2.64 -0.10
N LEU A 237 15.26 -1.54 0.05
CA LEU A 237 14.49 -1.27 1.26
C LEU A 237 13.28 -2.21 1.39
N ASP A 238 12.63 -2.53 0.27
CA ASP A 238 11.52 -3.48 0.21
C ASP A 238 11.98 -4.91 0.56
N VAL A 239 13.17 -5.34 0.11
CA VAL A 239 13.75 -6.63 0.52
C VAL A 239 14.01 -6.66 2.03
N VAL A 240 14.57 -5.59 2.59
CA VAL A 240 14.83 -5.50 4.04
C VAL A 240 13.52 -5.47 4.83
N LYS A 241 12.51 -4.75 4.35
CA LYS A 241 11.16 -4.73 4.92
C LYS A 241 10.57 -6.15 4.96
N THR A 242 10.57 -6.85 3.83
CA THR A 242 10.04 -8.22 3.70
C THR A 242 10.81 -9.20 4.59
N GLN A 243 12.13 -9.11 4.64
CA GLN A 243 12.94 -9.94 5.54
C GLN A 243 12.57 -9.69 7.02
N LEU A 244 12.47 -8.44 7.46
CA LEU A 244 12.05 -8.12 8.84
C LEU A 244 10.64 -8.65 9.17
N GLN A 245 9.71 -8.64 8.20
CA GLN A 245 8.35 -9.17 8.40
C GLN A 245 8.31 -10.70 8.47
N CYS A 246 9.22 -11.37 7.76
CA CYS A 246 9.29 -12.82 7.67
C CYS A 246 10.18 -13.47 8.76
N GLN A 247 11.18 -12.76 9.28
CA GLN A 247 12.31 -13.33 10.03
C GLN A 247 12.07 -13.66 11.51
N GLN A 248 10.92 -13.34 12.10
CA GLN A 248 10.77 -13.53 13.55
C GLN A 248 10.23 -14.89 14.02
N GLY A 249 9.88 -15.85 13.14
CA GLY A 249 9.43 -17.16 13.65
C GLY A 249 9.25 -18.35 12.70
N VAL A 250 9.68 -18.31 11.43
CA VAL A 250 9.23 -19.32 10.44
C VAL A 250 10.31 -20.19 9.81
N CYS A 251 11.59 -19.81 9.85
CA CYS A 251 12.67 -20.70 9.43
C CYS A 251 13.83 -20.56 10.41
N GLY A 252 14.23 -21.68 11.03
CA GLY A 252 15.27 -21.78 12.05
C GLY A 252 16.69 -21.47 11.59
N CYS A 253 16.89 -20.51 10.69
CA CYS A 253 18.17 -19.96 10.32
C CYS A 253 18.23 -18.49 10.78
N ASP A 254 19.02 -18.28 11.83
CA ASP A 254 19.40 -17.02 12.47
C ASP A 254 18.23 -16.12 12.89
N ARG A 255 17.87 -16.28 14.18
CA ARG A 255 17.07 -15.32 14.93
C ARG A 255 17.82 -13.99 14.93
N PHE A 256 17.47 -13.07 14.03
CA PHE A 256 17.92 -11.68 14.14
C PHE A 256 17.33 -11.12 15.43
N SER A 257 18.12 -11.21 16.50
CA SER A 257 17.75 -10.75 17.83
C SER A 257 17.61 -9.23 17.90
N SER A 258 17.99 -8.53 16.84
CA SER A 258 18.02 -7.09 16.74
C SER A 258 17.10 -6.62 15.61
N SER A 259 16.20 -5.69 15.93
CA SER A 259 15.31 -5.00 14.98
C SER A 259 16.06 -4.00 14.08
N SER A 260 17.38 -4.11 13.96
CA SER A 260 18.21 -3.13 13.28
C SER A 260 18.27 -3.40 11.77
N THR A 261 17.73 -2.46 10.99
CA THR A 261 17.76 -2.46 9.52
C THR A 261 19.19 -2.67 8.98
N SER A 262 20.21 -2.13 9.65
CA SER A 262 21.61 -2.24 9.23
C SER A 262 22.18 -3.65 9.37
N GLU A 263 21.73 -4.41 10.36
CA GLU A 263 22.14 -5.80 10.56
C GLU A 263 21.54 -6.70 9.50
N VAL A 264 20.26 -6.50 9.17
CA VAL A 264 19.60 -7.23 8.08
C VAL A 264 20.29 -6.97 6.75
N ILE A 265 20.60 -5.70 6.43
CA ILE A 265 21.36 -5.35 5.22
C ILE A 265 22.72 -6.07 5.20
N ARG A 266 23.47 -5.99 6.31
CA ARG A 266 24.79 -6.62 6.41
C ARG A 266 24.71 -8.13 6.27
N ALA A 267 23.69 -8.77 6.83
CA ALA A 267 23.51 -10.20 6.74
C ALA A 267 23.13 -10.65 5.32
N ILE A 268 22.26 -9.90 4.63
CA ILE A 268 21.93 -10.16 3.22
C ILE A 268 23.20 -10.06 2.36
N ILE A 269 23.99 -8.99 2.54
CA ILE A 269 25.22 -8.79 1.77
C ILE A 269 26.23 -9.92 2.04
N ARG A 270 26.38 -10.37 3.29
CA ARG A 270 27.27 -11.49 3.62
C ARG A 270 26.81 -12.82 3.03
N ARG A 271 25.50 -13.10 3.04
CA ARG A 271 24.95 -14.39 2.62
C ARG A 271 24.81 -14.50 1.10
N ASP A 272 24.35 -13.42 0.48
CA ASP A 272 23.82 -13.41 -0.88
C ASP A 272 24.43 -12.32 -1.77
N GLY A 273 25.39 -11.55 -1.24
CA GLY A 273 26.00 -10.42 -1.93
C GLY A 273 25.04 -9.25 -2.18
N TYR A 274 25.48 -8.28 -2.97
CA TYR A 274 24.67 -7.11 -3.34
C TYR A 274 23.45 -7.47 -4.20
N THR A 275 23.51 -8.58 -4.93
CA THR A 275 22.37 -9.08 -5.72
C THR A 275 21.22 -9.58 -4.83
N GLY A 276 21.51 -9.98 -3.59
CA GLY A 276 20.51 -10.33 -2.58
C GLY A 276 19.54 -9.18 -2.26
N LEU A 277 20.04 -7.93 -2.22
CA LEU A 277 19.23 -6.74 -1.97
C LEU A 277 18.28 -6.39 -3.12
N MET A 278 18.54 -6.91 -4.31
CA MET A 278 17.69 -6.66 -5.49
C MET A 278 16.73 -7.83 -5.76
N ARG A 279 16.59 -8.81 -4.87
CA ARG A 279 15.68 -9.95 -5.11
C ARG A 279 14.24 -9.48 -5.30
N GLY A 280 13.55 -10.10 -6.26
CA GLY A 280 12.16 -9.76 -6.57
C GLY A 280 11.96 -8.44 -7.33
N TRP A 281 13.03 -7.76 -7.77
CA TRP A 281 12.90 -6.51 -8.54
C TRP A 281 12.12 -6.70 -9.85
N LYS A 282 12.35 -7.81 -10.58
CA LYS A 282 11.66 -8.14 -11.83
C LYS A 282 10.15 -8.22 -11.69
N PRO A 283 9.58 -9.05 -10.77
CA PRO A 283 8.14 -9.03 -10.54
C PRO A 283 7.61 -7.64 -10.20
N ARG A 284 8.33 -6.91 -9.34
CA ARG A 284 7.90 -5.60 -8.87
C ARG A 284 7.75 -4.57 -9.99
N ILE A 285 8.66 -4.60 -10.98
CA ILE A 285 8.60 -3.73 -12.15
C ILE A 285 7.54 -4.21 -13.15
N LEU A 286 7.61 -5.49 -13.52
CA LEU A 286 6.81 -6.05 -14.62
C LEU A 286 5.30 -5.94 -14.36
N PHE A 287 4.91 -6.08 -13.10
CA PHE A 287 3.52 -6.16 -12.69
C PHE A 287 2.96 -4.86 -12.14
N HIS A 288 3.75 -3.77 -12.11
CA HIS A 288 3.25 -2.47 -11.68
C HIS A 288 2.19 -1.91 -12.62
N ALA A 289 2.45 -1.90 -13.93
CA ALA A 289 1.50 -1.39 -14.92
C ALA A 289 0.21 -2.24 -15.00
N PRO A 290 0.25 -3.58 -15.01
CA PRO A 290 -0.96 -4.41 -14.91
C PRO A 290 -1.77 -4.15 -13.64
N ALA A 291 -1.12 -4.02 -12.47
CA ALA A 291 -1.82 -3.74 -11.22
C ALA A 291 -2.56 -2.39 -11.28
N ALA A 292 -1.86 -1.34 -11.73
CA ALA A 292 -2.47 -0.02 -11.91
C ALA A 292 -3.64 -0.06 -12.90
N ALA A 293 -3.50 -0.77 -14.02
CA ALA A 293 -4.57 -0.91 -15.01
C ALA A 293 -5.80 -1.60 -14.41
N ILE A 294 -5.63 -2.72 -13.70
CA ILE A 294 -6.75 -3.42 -13.04
C ILE A 294 -7.45 -2.52 -12.04
N CYS A 295 -6.70 -1.80 -11.21
CA CYS A 295 -7.23 -0.88 -10.21
C CYS A 295 -8.06 0.24 -10.87
N TRP A 296 -7.48 0.96 -11.85
CA TRP A 296 -8.16 2.05 -12.55
C TRP A 296 -9.37 1.57 -13.35
N SER A 297 -9.26 0.47 -14.11
CA SER A 297 -10.39 -0.08 -14.85
C SER A 297 -11.54 -0.49 -13.93
N THR A 298 -11.23 -1.10 -12.78
CA THR A 298 -12.25 -1.47 -11.79
C THR A 298 -12.88 -0.23 -11.15
N TYR A 299 -12.07 0.78 -10.84
CA TYR A 299 -12.54 2.05 -10.28
C TYR A 299 -13.52 2.75 -11.22
N GLU A 300 -13.15 2.91 -12.49
CA GLU A 300 -13.99 3.53 -13.52
C GLU A 300 -15.27 2.73 -13.79
N ALA A 301 -15.17 1.39 -13.86
CA ALA A 301 -16.34 0.52 -14.02
C ALA A 301 -17.32 0.67 -12.83
N THR A 302 -16.79 0.74 -11.60
CA THR A 302 -17.63 0.87 -10.40
C THR A 302 -18.26 2.24 -10.30
N LYS A 303 -17.54 3.32 -10.65
CA LYS A 303 -18.12 4.66 -10.78
C LYS A 303 -19.22 4.71 -11.82
N SER A 304 -18.97 4.15 -13.00
CA SER A 304 -19.95 4.10 -14.10
C SER A 304 -21.23 3.37 -13.70
N LEU A 305 -21.12 2.30 -12.90
CA LEU A 305 -22.26 1.60 -12.34
C LEU A 305 -23.05 2.48 -11.37
N PHE A 306 -22.38 3.19 -10.46
CA PHE A 306 -23.06 4.09 -9.53
C PHE A 306 -23.72 5.29 -10.22
N GLN A 307 -23.14 5.82 -11.29
CA GLN A 307 -23.77 6.87 -12.11
C GLN A 307 -25.08 6.38 -12.70
N LYS A 308 -25.08 5.22 -13.36
CA LYS A 308 -26.31 4.61 -13.90
C LYS A 308 -27.37 4.40 -12.83
N LEU A 309 -26.98 3.90 -11.66
CA LEU A 309 -27.91 3.69 -10.53
C LEU A 309 -28.46 5.00 -9.92
N ASN A 310 -27.73 6.11 -10.06
CA ASN A 310 -28.20 7.42 -9.63
C ASN A 310 -29.14 8.04 -10.68
N ASP A 311 -28.88 7.79 -11.97
CA ASP A 311 -29.70 8.29 -13.09
C ASP A 311 -31.03 7.52 -13.24
N GLU A 312 -31.10 6.28 -12.78
CA GLU A 312 -32.32 5.45 -12.74
C GLU A 312 -33.28 5.78 -11.58
N LYS A 313 -32.93 6.73 -10.70
CA LYS A 313 -33.72 7.15 -9.52
C LYS A 313 -34.36 8.52 -9.71
#